data_AF-A0A4R3Y6M6-F1
#
_entry.id   AF-A0A4R3Y6M6-F1
#
_cell.length_a   1.000
_cell.length_b   1.000
_cell.length_c   1.000
_cell.angle_alpha   90.00
_cell.angle_beta   90.00
_cell.angle_gamma   90.00
#
_symmetry.space_group_name_H-M   'P 1'
#
loop_
_entity.id
_entity.type
_entity.pdbx_description
1 polymer ?
#
loop_
_entity_poly.entity_id
_entity_poly.type
_entity_poly.pdbx_seq_one_letter_code
_entity_poly.pdbx_strand_id
1 'polypeptide(L)'
;MSKEQVTLAAVKNFLLIYMRFGAYNKGAMMHKTVLILCTGNSCRSQMAEALVNHDLGPDIVAISAGTSPGPKVADGAIEALNLAGVSTDGLSPKHVDAVLNEAVDLVVTVCDNAKESCPVFPRPVPTIHMPFHDPHGEALDSFERVRDEIRAKLLPIIQERLS
;
A
#
# COMPACT_ATOMS: atom_id res chain seq x y z
N MET A 1 23.47 32.65 -37.91
CA MET A 1 23.27 32.83 -36.45
C MET A 1 24.52 32.33 -35.75
N SER A 2 25.15 33.17 -34.92
CA SER A 2 26.41 32.84 -34.25
C SER A 2 26.19 31.80 -33.14
N LYS A 3 27.22 31.01 -32.82
CA LYS A 3 27.15 29.94 -31.80
C LYS A 3 26.67 30.44 -30.43
N GLU A 4 26.91 31.71 -30.10
CA GLU A 4 26.41 32.35 -28.87
C GLU A 4 24.88 32.50 -28.81
N GLN A 5 24.22 32.74 -29.96
CA GLN A 5 22.77 32.92 -29.99
C GLN A 5 22.01 31.60 -29.76
N VAL A 6 22.61 30.47 -30.16
CA VAL A 6 22.04 29.12 -29.97
C VAL A 6 22.10 28.72 -28.50
N THR A 7 23.20 29.02 -27.80
CA THR A 7 23.36 28.70 -26.37
C THR A 7 22.42 29.52 -25.49
N LEU A 8 22.23 30.80 -25.79
CA LEU A 8 21.34 31.67 -25.01
C LEU A 8 19.86 31.28 -25.16
N ALA A 9 19.44 30.80 -26.34
CA ALA A 9 18.09 30.28 -26.57
C ALA A 9 17.84 28.95 -25.84
N ALA A 10 18.85 28.06 -25.81
CA ALA A 10 18.77 26.79 -25.10
C ALA A 10 18.69 26.98 -23.58
N VAL A 11 19.48 27.89 -23.01
CA VAL A 11 19.43 28.21 -21.57
C VAL A 11 18.12 28.88 -21.19
N LYS A 12 17.58 29.77 -22.04
CA LYS A 12 16.26 30.39 -21.81
C LYS A 12 15.13 29.35 -21.86
N ASN A 13 15.16 28.40 -22.80
CA ASN A 13 14.19 27.30 -22.84
C ASN A 13 14.33 26.35 -21.65
N PHE A 14 15.55 26.05 -21.22
CA PHE A 14 15.78 25.23 -20.03
C PHE A 14 15.26 25.92 -18.77
N LEU A 15 15.50 27.23 -18.61
CA LEU A 15 15.00 28.00 -17.48
C LEU A 15 13.47 28.18 -17.53
N LEU A 16 12.87 28.31 -18.72
CA LEU A 16 11.42 28.38 -18.87
C LEU A 16 10.74 27.04 -18.54
N ILE A 17 11.35 25.91 -18.91
CA ILE A 17 10.91 24.58 -18.49
C ILE A 17 11.06 24.46 -16.97
N TYR A 18 12.21 24.85 -16.41
CA TYR A 18 12.44 24.79 -14.96
C TYR A 18 11.54 25.73 -14.16
N MET A 19 11.13 26.89 -14.70
CA MET A 19 10.17 27.79 -14.06
C MET A 19 8.72 27.34 -14.26
N ARG A 20 8.43 26.56 -15.29
CA ARG A 20 7.13 25.91 -15.51
C ARG A 20 6.96 24.64 -14.65
N PHE A 21 8.06 23.99 -14.26
CA PHE A 21 8.12 22.95 -13.21
C PHE A 21 8.37 23.50 -11.80
N GLY A 22 8.97 24.69 -11.68
CA GLY A 22 9.38 25.35 -10.44
C GLY A 22 8.28 26.18 -9.77
N ALA A 23 7.04 26.02 -10.20
CA ALA A 23 5.86 26.58 -9.57
C ALA A 23 4.88 25.48 -9.13
N TYR A 24 5.38 24.30 -8.75
CA TYR A 24 4.59 23.38 -7.91
C TYR A 24 4.54 23.96 -6.49
N ASN A 25 3.54 24.83 -6.31
CA ASN A 25 3.23 25.51 -5.07
C ASN A 25 2.94 24.50 -3.95
N LYS A 26 3.76 24.56 -2.90
CA LYS A 26 3.40 24.47 -1.47
C LYS A 26 2.01 23.89 -1.16
N GLY A 27 2.00 22.58 -1.08
CA GLY A 27 0.95 21.73 -0.54
C GLY A 27 1.38 20.32 -0.88
N ALA A 28 2.30 19.75 -0.10
CA ALA A 28 2.67 18.34 -0.30
C ALA A 28 1.36 17.55 -0.35
N MET A 29 1.10 16.84 -1.45
CA MET A 29 0.03 15.83 -1.46
C MET A 29 0.48 14.78 -0.44
N MET A 30 0.07 14.99 0.82
CA MET A 30 0.32 14.06 1.91
C MET A 30 -0.62 12.89 1.68
N HIS A 31 -0.14 11.88 0.95
CA HIS A 31 -0.86 10.61 0.85
C HIS A 31 -1.08 10.07 2.26
N LYS A 32 -2.28 9.54 2.50
CA LYS A 32 -2.61 8.88 3.75
C LYS A 32 -2.07 7.48 3.74
N THR A 33 -1.43 7.07 4.82
CA THR A 33 -0.83 5.73 4.89
C THR A 33 -1.68 4.80 5.74
N VAL A 34 -2.08 3.66 5.19
CA VAL A 34 -2.73 2.57 5.93
C VAL A 34 -1.76 1.40 6.11
N LEU A 35 -1.60 0.94 7.35
CA LEU A 35 -0.84 -0.26 7.68
C LEU A 35 -1.77 -1.45 7.87
N ILE A 36 -1.59 -2.49 7.08
CA ILE A 36 -2.40 -3.70 7.11
C ILE A 36 -1.61 -4.85 7.76
N LEU A 37 -2.12 -5.35 8.88
CA LEU A 37 -1.48 -6.36 9.70
C LEU A 37 -2.20 -7.70 9.63
N CYS A 38 -1.43 -8.76 9.42
CA CYS A 38 -1.85 -10.13 9.71
C CYS A 38 -0.71 -10.90 10.38
N THR A 39 -0.90 -12.17 10.73
CA THR A 39 0.17 -12.96 11.37
C THR A 39 1.34 -13.20 10.41
N GLY A 40 1.07 -13.81 9.24
CA GLY A 40 2.10 -14.32 8.34
C GLY A 40 2.60 -13.34 7.28
N ASN A 41 1.93 -12.20 7.10
CA ASN A 41 2.17 -11.28 5.97
C ASN A 41 2.38 -11.97 4.61
N SER A 42 1.60 -13.03 4.35
CA SER A 42 1.79 -13.92 3.20
C SER A 42 0.56 -13.98 2.29
N CYS A 43 -0.66 -13.86 2.83
CA CYS A 43 -1.90 -13.93 2.05
C CYS A 43 -2.72 -12.62 2.17
N ARG A 44 -3.61 -12.54 3.17
CA ARG A 44 -4.61 -11.48 3.35
C ARG A 44 -4.04 -10.06 3.30
N SER A 45 -3.01 -9.78 4.11
CA SER A 45 -2.46 -8.42 4.16
C SER A 45 -1.68 -8.03 2.89
N GLN A 46 -1.11 -8.99 2.18
CA GLN A 46 -0.45 -8.75 0.88
C GLN A 46 -1.48 -8.44 -0.21
N MET A 47 -2.58 -9.23 -0.27
CA MET A 47 -3.68 -8.93 -1.18
C MET A 47 -4.30 -7.58 -0.88
N ALA A 48 -4.53 -7.26 0.40
CA ALA A 48 -5.09 -5.98 0.79
C ALA A 48 -4.16 -4.79 0.47
N GLU A 49 -2.84 -4.92 0.67
CA GLU A 49 -1.86 -3.89 0.28
C GLU A 49 -1.93 -3.60 -1.22
N ALA A 50 -1.86 -4.66 -2.04
CA ALA A 50 -1.90 -4.54 -3.49
C ALA A 50 -3.22 -3.93 -3.99
N LEU A 51 -4.35 -4.38 -3.44
CA LEU A 51 -5.68 -3.88 -3.80
C LEU A 51 -5.85 -2.40 -3.45
N VAL A 52 -5.45 -1.98 -2.25
CA VAL A 52 -5.53 -0.56 -1.85
C VAL A 52 -4.64 0.31 -2.74
N ASN A 53 -3.39 -0.10 -2.98
CA ASN A 53 -2.48 0.66 -3.82
C ASN A 53 -2.94 0.75 -5.29
N HIS A 54 -3.64 -0.28 -5.78
CA HIS A 54 -4.20 -0.27 -7.12
C HIS A 54 -5.46 0.58 -7.23
N ASP A 55 -6.40 0.43 -6.28
CA ASP A 55 -7.74 1.02 -6.38
C ASP A 55 -7.80 2.45 -5.78
N LEU A 56 -6.93 2.79 -4.82
CA LEU A 56 -6.93 4.06 -4.05
C LEU A 56 -5.59 4.86 -4.14
N GLY A 57 -4.61 4.35 -4.89
CA GLY A 57 -3.19 4.74 -4.88
C GLY A 57 -2.78 6.21 -5.13
N PRO A 58 -3.60 7.12 -5.69
CA PRO A 58 -3.23 8.55 -5.70
C PRO A 58 -3.36 9.24 -4.34
N ASP A 59 -4.30 8.79 -3.50
CA ASP A 59 -4.69 9.47 -2.25
C ASP A 59 -4.31 8.66 -1.00
N ILE A 60 -4.37 7.34 -1.10
CA ILE A 60 -4.13 6.40 0.00
C ILE A 60 -3.09 5.37 -0.42
N VAL A 61 -2.03 5.25 0.38
CA VAL A 61 -0.96 4.26 0.21
C VAL A 61 -1.09 3.21 1.29
N ALA A 62 -1.11 1.94 0.90
CA ALA A 62 -1.03 0.82 1.81
C ALA A 62 0.39 0.26 1.92
N ILE A 63 0.72 -0.12 3.16
CA ILE A 63 1.84 -0.99 3.49
C ILE A 63 1.32 -2.16 4.33
N SER A 64 1.95 -3.32 4.24
CA SER A 64 1.61 -4.46 5.08
C SER A 64 2.80 -5.05 5.82
N ALA A 65 2.51 -5.68 6.95
CA ALA A 65 3.49 -6.41 7.75
C ALA A 65 2.82 -7.53 8.54
N GLY A 66 3.63 -8.32 9.24
CA GLY A 66 3.14 -9.35 10.16
C GLY A 66 4.02 -9.62 11.36
N THR A 67 3.43 -10.29 12.35
CA THR A 67 4.09 -10.60 13.63
C THR A 67 4.93 -11.87 13.57
N SER A 68 4.65 -12.76 12.61
CA SER A 68 5.48 -13.93 12.31
C SER A 68 5.49 -14.14 10.79
N PRO A 69 6.24 -13.32 10.04
CA PRO A 69 6.24 -13.34 8.58
C PRO A 69 6.59 -14.73 8.02
N GLY A 70 5.82 -15.17 7.04
CA GLY A 70 6.10 -16.37 6.28
C GLY A 70 7.33 -16.19 5.38
N PRO A 71 7.86 -17.28 4.80
CA PRO A 71 9.07 -17.23 3.99
C PRO A 71 8.90 -16.53 2.65
N LYS A 72 7.66 -16.46 2.13
CA LYS A 72 7.29 -15.77 0.90
C LYS A 72 5.81 -15.38 0.90
N VAL A 73 5.41 -14.52 -0.05
CA VAL A 73 4.00 -14.33 -0.38
C VAL A 73 3.44 -15.65 -0.90
N ALA A 74 2.23 -16.02 -0.50
CA ALA A 74 1.60 -17.25 -0.95
C ALA A 74 1.37 -17.21 -2.46
N ASP A 75 1.69 -18.30 -3.15
CA ASP A 75 1.57 -18.37 -4.62
C ASP A 75 0.13 -18.12 -5.07
N GLY A 76 -0.85 -18.66 -4.33
CA GLY A 76 -2.28 -18.40 -4.60
C GLY A 76 -2.70 -16.94 -4.41
N ALA A 77 -2.04 -16.18 -3.53
CA ALA A 77 -2.30 -14.75 -3.38
C ALA A 77 -1.74 -13.95 -4.56
N ILE A 78 -0.53 -14.31 -5.02
CA ILE A 78 0.07 -13.72 -6.23
C ILE A 78 -0.78 -14.03 -7.46
N GLU A 79 -1.20 -15.28 -7.63
CA GLU A 79 -2.03 -15.70 -8.75
C GLU A 79 -3.41 -15.01 -8.75
N ALA A 80 -4.07 -14.94 -7.59
CA ALA A 80 -5.35 -14.24 -7.47
C ALA A 80 -5.24 -12.74 -7.80
N LEU A 81 -4.14 -12.07 -7.41
CA LEU A 81 -3.91 -10.66 -7.76
C LEU A 81 -3.66 -10.48 -9.26
N ASN A 82 -2.83 -11.33 -9.86
CA ASN A 82 -2.53 -11.30 -11.29
C ASN A 82 -3.79 -11.52 -12.14
N LEU A 83 -4.66 -12.47 -11.75
CA LEU A 83 -5.95 -12.69 -12.42
C LEU A 83 -6.88 -11.48 -12.34
N ALA A 84 -6.75 -10.66 -11.29
CA ALA A 84 -7.48 -9.41 -11.14
C ALA A 84 -6.82 -8.21 -11.82
N GLY A 85 -5.69 -8.40 -12.52
CA GLY A 85 -4.93 -7.33 -13.16
C GLY A 85 -4.19 -6.40 -12.18
N VAL A 86 -3.97 -6.84 -10.95
CA VAL A 86 -3.30 -6.05 -9.91
C VAL A 86 -1.81 -6.39 -9.87
N SER A 87 -0.95 -5.38 -9.90
CA SER A 87 0.51 -5.60 -9.81
C SER A 87 0.89 -6.22 -8.47
N THR A 88 1.84 -7.15 -8.53
CA THR A 88 2.44 -7.81 -7.36
C THR A 88 3.87 -7.37 -7.09
N ASP A 89 4.33 -6.32 -7.78
CA ASP A 89 5.70 -5.83 -7.68
C ASP A 89 5.99 -5.28 -6.28
N GLY A 90 7.12 -5.72 -5.69
CA GLY A 90 7.54 -5.25 -4.37
C GLY A 90 6.81 -5.91 -3.19
N LEU A 91 5.84 -6.81 -3.44
CA LEU A 91 5.20 -7.58 -2.37
C LEU A 91 6.20 -8.56 -1.75
N SER A 92 6.36 -8.48 -0.43
CA SER A 92 7.24 -9.36 0.34
C SER A 92 6.79 -9.43 1.79
N PRO A 93 6.80 -10.61 2.43
CA PRO A 93 6.57 -10.69 3.87
C PRO A 93 7.65 -9.91 4.63
N LYS A 94 7.22 -9.07 5.58
CA LYS A 94 8.11 -8.28 6.44
C LYS A 94 7.57 -8.24 7.87
N HIS A 95 8.48 -8.19 8.84
CA HIS A 95 8.10 -8.10 10.24
C HIS A 95 7.55 -6.71 10.55
N VAL A 96 6.63 -6.61 11.50
CA VAL A 96 6.02 -5.33 11.87
C VAL A 96 7.03 -4.29 12.34
N ASP A 97 8.15 -4.72 12.92
CA ASP A 97 9.25 -3.82 13.32
C ASP A 97 9.82 -3.00 12.16
N ALA A 98 9.76 -3.53 10.93
CA ALA A 98 10.25 -2.84 9.74
C ALA A 98 9.42 -1.59 9.39
N VAL A 99 8.19 -1.48 9.90
CA VAL A 99 7.23 -0.42 9.56
C VAL A 99 6.79 0.41 10.77
N LEU A 100 7.34 0.15 11.97
CA LEU A 100 6.96 0.87 13.20
C LEU A 100 7.25 2.38 13.16
N ASN A 101 8.25 2.78 12.37
CA ASN A 101 8.65 4.19 12.25
C ASN A 101 7.95 4.91 11.09
N GLU A 102 7.12 4.21 10.32
CA GLU A 102 6.37 4.81 9.22
C GLU A 102 5.28 5.74 9.74
N ALA A 103 5.02 6.81 9.00
CA ALA A 103 3.92 7.73 9.30
C ALA A 103 2.59 7.09 8.88
N VAL A 104 1.99 6.31 9.77
CA VAL A 104 0.71 5.62 9.56
C VAL A 104 -0.46 6.46 10.08
N ASP A 105 -1.48 6.63 9.24
CA ASP A 105 -2.74 7.32 9.57
C ASP A 105 -3.84 6.35 10.02
N LEU A 106 -3.78 5.09 9.60
CA LEU A 106 -4.75 4.04 9.95
C LEU A 106 -4.07 2.66 10.06
N VAL A 107 -4.40 1.90 11.10
CA VAL A 107 -4.02 0.48 11.22
C VAL A 107 -5.23 -0.40 10.95
N VAL A 108 -5.07 -1.43 10.13
CA VAL A 108 -6.08 -2.44 9.85
C VAL A 108 -5.53 -3.81 10.24
N THR A 109 -6.25 -4.55 11.07
CA THR A 109 -5.93 -5.95 11.39
C THR A 109 -6.90 -6.88 10.65
N VAL A 110 -6.35 -7.81 9.86
CA VAL A 110 -7.14 -8.72 8.99
C VAL A 110 -7.13 -10.19 9.44
N CYS A 111 -6.57 -10.48 10.61
CA CYS A 111 -6.73 -11.74 11.31
C CYS A 111 -6.89 -11.49 12.82
N ASP A 112 -7.51 -12.44 13.52
CA ASP A 112 -7.77 -12.33 14.96
C ASP A 112 -6.47 -12.25 15.78
N ASN A 113 -5.48 -13.06 15.45
CA ASN A 113 -4.18 -13.06 16.13
C ASN A 113 -3.41 -11.73 16.01
N ALA A 114 -3.59 -10.97 14.91
CA ALA A 114 -2.91 -9.68 14.77
C ALA A 114 -3.47 -8.61 15.71
N LYS A 115 -4.72 -8.76 16.17
CA LYS A 115 -5.33 -7.83 17.12
C LYS A 115 -4.67 -7.90 18.50
N GLU A 116 -4.33 -9.09 18.95
CA GLU A 116 -3.74 -9.32 20.28
C GLU A 116 -2.25 -8.95 20.34
N SER A 117 -1.58 -9.00 19.20
CA SER A 117 -0.15 -8.68 19.05
C SER A 117 0.08 -7.30 18.42
N CYS A 118 -0.93 -6.42 18.44
CA CYS A 118 -0.85 -5.12 17.80
C CYS A 118 0.25 -4.28 18.49
N PRO A 119 1.26 -3.80 17.74
CA PRO A 119 2.36 -3.08 18.35
C PRO A 119 1.92 -1.74 18.94
N VAL A 120 2.65 -1.29 19.95
CA VAL A 120 2.49 0.05 20.49
C VAL A 120 3.13 1.04 19.53
N PHE A 121 2.29 1.77 18.79
CA PHE A 121 2.77 2.88 17.96
C PHE A 121 3.18 4.06 18.86
N PRO A 122 4.25 4.82 18.50
CA PRO A 122 4.68 6.01 19.26
C PRO A 122 3.58 7.08 19.41
N ARG A 123 2.57 7.03 18.54
CA ARG A 123 1.41 7.90 18.45
C ARG A 123 0.14 7.05 18.52
N PRO A 124 -0.94 7.52 19.15
CA PRO A 124 -2.24 6.89 18.99
C PRO A 124 -2.68 6.93 17.51
N VAL A 125 -2.82 5.76 16.89
CA VAL A 125 -3.30 5.62 15.50
C VAL A 125 -4.66 4.92 15.54
N PRO A 126 -5.68 5.46 14.84
CA PRO A 126 -6.95 4.76 14.66
C PRO A 126 -6.73 3.34 14.17
N THR A 127 -7.44 2.38 14.76
CA THR A 127 -7.31 0.96 14.41
C THR A 127 -8.66 0.36 14.07
N ILE A 128 -8.70 -0.43 13.00
CA ILE A 128 -9.87 -1.21 12.57
C ILE A 128 -9.49 -2.68 12.60
N HIS A 129 -10.44 -3.51 13.00
CA HIS A 129 -10.32 -4.95 12.95
C HIS A 129 -11.41 -5.51 12.04
N MET A 130 -10.98 -6.17 10.97
CA MET A 130 -11.86 -6.80 9.98
C MET A 130 -11.22 -8.11 9.53
N PRO A 131 -11.51 -9.22 10.23
CA PRO A 131 -10.90 -10.51 9.91
C PRO A 131 -11.47 -11.05 8.59
N PHE A 132 -10.61 -11.73 7.84
CA PHE A 132 -10.98 -12.48 6.64
C PHE A 132 -10.55 -13.93 6.79
N HIS A 133 -11.23 -14.82 6.07
CA HIS A 133 -10.89 -16.24 5.96
C HIS A 133 -9.41 -16.41 5.56
N ASP A 134 -8.74 -17.41 6.11
CA ASP A 134 -7.33 -17.68 5.80
C ASP A 134 -7.23 -18.72 4.67
N PRO A 135 -6.85 -18.33 3.44
CA PRO A 135 -6.80 -19.26 2.32
C PRO A 135 -5.50 -20.08 2.28
N HIS A 136 -4.61 -19.97 3.28
CA HIS A 136 -3.32 -20.65 3.26
C HIS A 136 -3.47 -22.17 3.11
N GLY A 137 -2.88 -22.73 2.04
CA GLY A 137 -2.90 -24.17 1.79
C GLY A 137 -4.21 -24.67 1.16
N GLU A 138 -5.14 -23.75 0.87
CA GLU A 138 -6.37 -24.04 0.15
C GLU A 138 -6.19 -23.85 -1.37
N ALA A 139 -7.23 -24.19 -2.13
CA ALA A 139 -7.24 -24.00 -3.58
C ALA A 139 -7.39 -22.51 -3.97
N LEU A 140 -7.04 -22.19 -5.22
CA LEU A 140 -7.01 -20.83 -5.76
C LEU A 140 -8.35 -20.11 -5.63
N ASP A 141 -9.47 -20.83 -5.78
CA ASP A 141 -10.83 -20.28 -5.64
C ASP A 141 -11.05 -19.66 -4.24
N SER A 142 -10.39 -20.17 -3.20
CA SER A 142 -10.43 -19.57 -1.88
C SER A 142 -9.68 -18.25 -1.81
N PHE A 143 -8.51 -18.15 -2.45
CA PHE A 143 -7.78 -16.89 -2.55
C PHE A 143 -8.57 -15.84 -3.33
N GLU A 144 -9.21 -16.23 -4.44
CA GLU A 144 -10.06 -15.32 -5.21
C GLU A 144 -11.24 -14.81 -4.41
N ARG A 145 -11.95 -15.69 -3.68
CA ARG A 145 -13.04 -15.29 -2.78
C ARG A 145 -12.58 -14.30 -1.72
N VAL A 146 -11.42 -14.55 -1.09
CA VAL A 146 -10.87 -13.65 -0.06
C VAL A 146 -10.43 -12.31 -0.66
N ARG A 147 -9.77 -12.32 -1.83
CA ARG A 147 -9.40 -11.11 -2.59
C ARG A 147 -10.63 -10.24 -2.85
N ASP A 148 -11.70 -10.85 -3.35
CA ASP A 148 -12.92 -10.14 -3.72
C ASP A 148 -13.66 -9.63 -2.49
N GLU A 149 -13.66 -10.40 -1.39
CA GLU A 149 -14.22 -9.97 -0.12
C GLU A 149 -13.45 -8.77 0.48
N ILE A 150 -12.12 -8.80 0.44
CA ILE A 150 -11.26 -7.66 0.85
C ILE A 150 -11.60 -6.43 0.02
N ARG A 151 -11.63 -6.56 -1.31
CA ARG A 151 -11.96 -5.45 -2.22
C ARG A 151 -13.36 -4.87 -1.94
N ALA A 152 -14.36 -5.73 -1.73
CA ALA A 152 -15.74 -5.31 -1.54
C ALA A 152 -16.01 -4.69 -0.16
N LYS A 153 -15.34 -5.17 0.89
CA LYS A 153 -15.65 -4.77 2.28
C LYS A 153 -14.63 -3.80 2.87
N LEU A 154 -13.34 -4.05 2.68
CA LEU A 154 -12.30 -3.30 3.38
C LEU A 154 -11.99 -1.96 2.71
N LEU A 155 -11.85 -1.94 1.38
CA LEU A 155 -11.45 -0.73 0.65
C LEU A 155 -12.42 0.45 0.87
N PRO A 156 -13.76 0.28 0.82
CA PRO A 156 -14.69 1.38 1.08
C PRO A 156 -14.52 1.99 2.48
N ILE A 157 -14.23 1.16 3.48
CA ILE A 157 -14.02 1.61 4.86
C ILE A 157 -12.69 2.34 4.99
N ILE A 158 -11.62 1.84 4.36
CA ILE A 158 -10.32 2.54 4.33
C ILE A 158 -10.50 3.92 3.70
N GLN A 159 -11.20 3.98 2.56
CA GLN A 159 -11.49 5.23 1.88
C GLN A 159 -12.26 6.19 2.77
N GLU A 160 -13.38 5.78 3.38
CA GLU A 160 -14.18 6.61 4.29
C GLU A 160 -13.36 7.16 5.48
N ARG A 161 -12.42 6.36 5.98
CA ARG A 161 -11.64 6.69 7.18
C ARG A 161 -10.46 7.60 6.91
N LEU A 162 -9.99 7.68 5.67
CA LEU A 162 -8.81 8.43 5.27
C LEU A 162 -9.12 9.56 4.28
N SER A 163 -10.33 9.64 3.74
CA SER A 163 -10.84 10.74 2.92
C SER A 163 -11.09 12.02 3.71
#